data_AF-A0A9D4PCP9-F1
#
_entry.id   AF-A0A9D4PCP9-F1
#
_cell.length_a   1.000
_cell.length_b   1.000
_cell.length_c   1.000
_cell.angle_alpha   90.00
_cell.angle_beta   90.00
_cell.angle_gamma   90.00
#
_symmetry.space_group_name_H-M   'P 1'
#
loop_
_entity.id
_entity.type
_entity.pdbx_description
1 polymer ?
#
loop_
_entity_poly.entity_id
_entity_poly.type
_entity_poly.pdbx_seq_one_letter_code
_entity_poly.pdbx_strand_id
1 'polypeptide(L)'
;MANQQGASKRAVVTPTKEVPPACLLRIKRDITELNADPPPGIFIAPQENDITKVNAIVMGPKGTPLEGGFFHLHVEFTDRYPLEPPKVRFLTTDAGRVRFNEHVYASGYICLSTLNTHGSSWSPAQSLSSLLISIQSLLSEIPKCTAQEANERLQSILEHETVRVAVCDVVEACLQEKSSFAETLKDAVLEKFPEFYDKYEGIVKSRLHLTGTKMNDPMGLNSGTYKFEELLTKLQELKAKVAEKKEAAAAKADT
;
A
#
# COMPACT_ATOMS: atom_id res chain seq x y z
N MET A 1 53.85 25.02 2.45
CA MET A 1 54.05 23.72 1.80
C MET A 1 53.38 22.64 2.63
N ALA A 2 52.84 21.62 1.96
CA ALA A 2 52.05 20.45 2.38
C ALA A 2 52.36 19.86 3.78
N ASN A 3 51.51 19.09 4.46
CA ASN A 3 50.62 18.03 3.99
C ASN A 3 49.72 17.56 5.18
N GLN A 4 48.40 17.45 5.01
CA GLN A 4 47.57 16.58 5.86
C GLN A 4 46.76 15.67 4.95
N GLN A 5 47.13 14.39 4.93
CA GLN A 5 46.42 13.32 4.25
C GLN A 5 45.16 12.98 5.05
N GLY A 6 43.99 13.31 4.51
CA GLY A 6 42.71 12.78 4.96
C GLY A 6 42.54 11.36 4.41
N ALA A 7 42.61 10.36 5.29
CA ALA A 7 42.26 8.99 4.95
C ALA A 7 40.74 8.88 4.69
N SER A 8 40.38 8.65 3.43
CA SER A 8 39.00 8.35 3.02
C SER A 8 38.60 6.98 3.55
N LYS A 9 37.67 6.95 4.52
CA LYS A 9 37.05 5.71 5.00
C LYS A 9 36.14 5.17 3.90
N ARG A 10 36.63 4.16 3.17
CA ARG A 10 35.80 3.32 2.30
C ARG A 10 34.69 2.70 3.14
N ALA A 11 33.43 2.96 2.78
CA ALA A 11 32.30 2.22 3.32
C ALA A 11 32.48 0.73 2.96
N VAL A 12 32.54 -0.12 3.98
CA VAL A 12 32.53 -1.57 3.81
C VAL A 12 31.12 -1.93 3.36
N VAL A 13 30.94 -2.24 2.07
CA VAL A 13 29.73 -2.87 1.57
C VAL A 13 29.74 -4.29 2.15
N THR A 14 28.99 -4.51 3.22
CA THR A 14 28.73 -5.86 3.73
C THR A 14 27.96 -6.63 2.66
N PRO A 15 28.43 -7.83 2.26
CA PRO A 15 27.71 -8.66 1.31
C PRO A 15 26.35 -9.04 1.92
N THR A 16 25.27 -8.81 1.19
CA THR A 16 23.94 -9.35 1.50
C THR A 16 24.09 -10.86 1.65
N LYS A 17 23.76 -11.42 2.82
CA LYS A 17 23.77 -12.87 3.04
C LYS A 17 22.86 -13.53 1.99
N GLU A 18 23.40 -14.51 1.30
CA GLU A 18 22.67 -15.31 0.33
C GLU A 18 21.56 -16.10 1.03
N VAL A 19 20.35 -16.11 0.45
CA VAL A 19 19.19 -16.80 1.03
C VAL A 19 19.32 -18.31 0.81
N PRO A 20 19.23 -19.15 1.85
CA PRO A 20 19.40 -20.60 1.71
C PRO A 20 18.39 -21.25 0.74
N PRO A 21 18.75 -22.34 0.04
CA PRO A 21 17.84 -23.02 -0.89
C PRO A 21 16.51 -23.46 -0.27
N ALA A 22 16.52 -23.92 0.99
CA ALA A 22 15.31 -24.30 1.70
C ALA A 22 14.36 -23.10 1.93
N CYS A 23 14.92 -21.92 2.24
CA CYS A 23 14.18 -20.68 2.37
C CYS A 23 13.56 -20.27 1.03
N LEU A 24 14.34 -20.35 -0.07
CA LEU A 24 13.84 -20.07 -1.42
C LEU A 24 12.70 -21.02 -1.84
N LEU A 25 12.78 -22.31 -1.51
CA LEU A 25 11.70 -23.27 -1.76
C LEU A 25 10.42 -22.90 -0.99
N ARG A 26 10.54 -22.49 0.28
CA ARG A 26 9.39 -22.00 1.06
C ARG A 26 8.81 -20.72 0.45
N ILE A 27 9.63 -19.76 0.06
CA ILE A 27 9.17 -18.50 -0.57
C ILE A 27 8.41 -18.80 -1.86
N LYS A 28 8.96 -19.65 -2.74
CA LYS A 28 8.29 -20.07 -3.97
C LYS A 28 6.94 -20.73 -3.70
N ARG A 29 6.87 -21.60 -2.70
CA ARG A 29 5.62 -22.26 -2.30
C ARG A 29 4.58 -21.23 -1.87
N ASP A 30 4.94 -20.32 -0.97
CA ASP A 30 4.02 -19.29 -0.45
C ASP A 30 3.49 -18.35 -1.54
N ILE A 31 4.35 -17.94 -2.48
CA ILE A 31 3.96 -17.14 -3.64
C ILE A 31 3.00 -17.93 -4.54
N THR A 32 3.30 -19.20 -4.80
CA THR A 32 2.49 -20.06 -5.67
C THR A 32 1.11 -20.33 -5.05
N GLU A 33 1.07 -20.64 -3.75
CA GLU A 33 -0.17 -20.86 -3.00
C GLU A 33 -1.04 -19.61 -2.98
N LEU A 34 -0.46 -18.43 -2.73
CA LEU A 34 -1.21 -17.18 -2.74
C LEU A 34 -1.74 -16.83 -4.14
N ASN A 35 -0.94 -17.02 -5.20
CA ASN A 35 -1.41 -16.77 -6.56
C ASN A 35 -2.49 -17.76 -7.01
N ALA A 36 -2.47 -19.00 -6.50
CA ALA A 36 -3.46 -20.01 -6.82
C ALA A 36 -4.81 -19.76 -6.11
N ASP A 37 -4.79 -19.26 -4.88
CA ASP A 37 -5.97 -18.91 -4.09
C ASP A 37 -5.75 -17.56 -3.39
N PRO A 38 -5.87 -16.44 -4.13
CA PRO A 38 -5.61 -15.11 -3.60
C PRO A 38 -6.72 -14.69 -2.62
N PRO A 39 -6.37 -14.24 -1.40
CA PRO A 39 -7.37 -13.70 -0.49
C PRO A 39 -8.08 -12.48 -1.09
N PRO A 40 -9.35 -12.21 -0.72
CA PRO A 40 -10.12 -11.10 -1.27
C PRO A 40 -9.40 -9.74 -1.13
N GLY A 41 -9.18 -9.07 -2.26
CA GLY A 41 -8.55 -7.77 -2.32
C GLY A 41 -7.04 -7.79 -2.02
N ILE A 42 -6.38 -8.94 -2.10
CA ILE A 42 -4.92 -9.06 -1.96
C ILE A 42 -4.33 -9.56 -3.27
N PHE A 43 -3.37 -8.80 -3.80
CA PHE A 43 -2.66 -9.13 -5.04
C PHE A 43 -1.16 -9.04 -4.81
N ILE A 44 -0.37 -9.91 -5.44
CA ILE A 44 1.09 -9.89 -5.31
C ILE A 44 1.78 -9.93 -6.67
N ALA A 45 3.00 -9.39 -6.71
CA ALA A 45 3.94 -9.54 -7.81
C ALA A 45 5.36 -9.68 -7.26
N PRO A 46 5.97 -10.88 -7.36
CA PRO A 46 7.40 -11.05 -7.13
C PRO A 46 8.22 -10.19 -8.09
N GLN A 47 9.37 -9.67 -7.64
CA GLN A 47 10.28 -8.98 -8.54
C GLN A 47 10.90 -9.98 -9.52
N GLU A 48 10.98 -9.61 -10.81
CA GLU A 48 11.46 -10.48 -11.89
C GLU A 48 12.83 -11.10 -11.61
N ASN A 49 13.74 -10.30 -11.03
CA ASN A 49 15.12 -10.71 -10.78
C ASN A 49 15.35 -11.25 -9.36
N ASP A 50 14.38 -11.12 -8.46
CA ASP A 50 14.56 -11.45 -7.05
C ASP A 50 13.23 -11.82 -6.38
N ILE A 51 12.92 -13.11 -6.36
CA ILE A 51 11.70 -13.63 -5.73
C ILE A 51 11.67 -13.42 -4.21
N THR A 52 12.79 -13.06 -3.59
CA THR A 52 12.85 -12.71 -2.16
C THR A 52 12.27 -11.32 -1.90
N LYS A 53 11.93 -10.57 -2.95
CA LYS A 53 11.23 -9.30 -2.90
C LYS A 53 9.90 -9.40 -3.62
N VAL A 54 8.82 -9.05 -2.93
CA VAL A 54 7.46 -9.12 -3.45
C VAL A 54 6.78 -7.78 -3.23
N ASN A 55 6.19 -7.22 -4.28
CA ASN A 55 5.26 -6.12 -4.14
C ASN A 55 3.85 -6.70 -3.92
N ALA A 56 3.06 -6.05 -3.09
CA ALA A 56 1.68 -6.44 -2.85
C ALA A 56 0.74 -5.23 -2.89
N ILE A 57 -0.48 -5.45 -3.35
CA ILE A 57 -1.60 -4.54 -3.15
C ILE A 57 -2.58 -5.17 -2.19
N VAL A 58 -2.86 -4.46 -1.10
CA VAL A 58 -3.89 -4.79 -0.13
C VAL A 58 -4.99 -3.76 -0.25
N MET A 59 -6.20 -4.19 -0.58
CA MET A 59 -7.35 -3.31 -0.66
C MET A 59 -7.89 -2.98 0.73
N GLY A 60 -8.32 -1.73 0.89
CA GLY A 60 -8.93 -1.25 2.11
C GLY A 60 -10.22 -2.00 2.49
N PRO A 61 -10.38 -2.41 3.76
CA PRO A 61 -11.50 -3.23 4.18
C PRO A 61 -12.87 -2.54 4.06
N LYS A 62 -13.91 -3.35 3.82
CA LYS A 62 -15.29 -2.88 3.72
C LYS A 62 -15.79 -2.27 5.03
N GLY A 63 -16.57 -1.19 4.93
CA GLY A 63 -17.17 -0.52 6.09
C GLY A 63 -16.19 0.38 6.86
N THR A 64 -15.02 0.65 6.28
CA THR A 64 -14.01 1.55 6.84
C THR A 64 -13.86 2.78 5.93
N PRO A 65 -13.34 3.91 6.44
CA PRO A 65 -13.00 5.06 5.60
C PRO A 65 -11.88 4.75 4.58
N LEU A 66 -11.26 3.58 4.67
CA LEU A 66 -10.21 3.10 3.76
C LEU A 66 -10.77 2.27 2.61
N GLU A 67 -12.06 1.93 2.61
CA GLU A 67 -12.67 0.98 1.67
C GLU A 67 -12.39 1.33 0.20
N GLY A 68 -11.89 0.34 -0.55
CA GLY A 68 -11.54 0.49 -1.96
C GLY A 68 -10.14 1.11 -2.20
N GLY A 69 -9.50 1.68 -1.18
CA GLY A 69 -8.11 2.16 -1.30
C GLY A 69 -7.13 1.05 -1.68
N PHE A 70 -6.18 1.34 -2.58
CA PHE A 70 -5.12 0.42 -2.98
C PHE A 70 -3.85 0.72 -2.19
N PHE A 71 -3.53 -0.13 -1.20
CA PHE A 71 -2.34 0.05 -0.38
C PHE A 71 -1.19 -0.81 -0.90
N HIS A 72 -0.13 -0.14 -1.36
CA HIS A 72 1.08 -0.78 -1.90
C HIS A 72 2.04 -1.11 -0.76
N LEU A 73 2.41 -2.38 -0.68
CA LEU A 73 3.38 -2.91 0.26
C LEU A 73 4.58 -3.50 -0.47
N HIS A 74 5.73 -3.42 0.18
CA HIS A 74 6.94 -4.12 -0.22
C HIS A 74 7.33 -5.14 0.85
N VAL A 75 7.48 -6.40 0.46
CA VAL A 75 7.85 -7.53 1.30
C VAL A 75 9.24 -8.00 0.91
N GLU A 76 10.15 -8.11 1.86
CA GLU A 76 11.52 -8.61 1.69
C GLU A 76 11.75 -9.79 2.63
N PHE A 77 11.90 -10.99 2.07
CA PHE A 77 12.18 -12.21 2.81
C PHE A 77 13.63 -12.22 3.30
N THR A 78 13.85 -12.76 4.50
CA THR A 78 15.18 -12.87 5.11
C THR A 78 15.82 -14.23 4.82
N ASP A 79 17.13 -14.34 5.07
CA ASP A 79 17.89 -15.59 5.06
C ASP A 79 17.43 -16.59 6.14
N ARG A 80 16.54 -16.16 7.04
CA ARG A 80 15.96 -16.97 8.12
C ARG A 80 14.48 -17.30 7.91
N TYR A 81 13.88 -16.94 6.78
CA TYR A 81 12.48 -17.28 6.51
C TYR A 81 12.29 -18.79 6.30
N PRO A 82 11.29 -19.46 6.91
CA PRO A 82 10.17 -18.92 7.70
C PRO A 82 10.40 -18.96 9.23
N LEU A 83 11.61 -19.19 9.71
CA LEU A 83 11.91 -19.11 11.16
C LEU A 83 11.71 -17.69 11.69
N GLU A 84 11.97 -16.69 10.86
CA GLU A 84 11.67 -15.28 11.10
C GLU A 84 10.69 -14.71 10.07
N PRO A 85 9.92 -13.69 10.44
CA PRO A 85 9.04 -13.02 9.51
C PRO A 85 9.85 -12.31 8.41
N PRO A 86 9.26 -12.09 7.22
CA PRO A 86 9.82 -11.15 6.27
C PRO A 86 9.75 -9.72 6.82
N LYS A 87 10.55 -8.82 6.25
CA LYS A 87 10.41 -7.38 6.48
C LYS A 87 9.32 -6.84 5.56
N VAL A 88 8.47 -5.97 6.08
CA VAL A 88 7.40 -5.34 5.30
C VAL A 88 7.44 -3.83 5.45
N ARG A 89 7.25 -3.13 4.33
CA ARG A 89 7.13 -1.67 4.27
C ARG A 89 5.83 -1.29 3.59
N PHE A 90 5.10 -0.38 4.22
CA PHE A 90 3.93 0.27 3.65
C PHE A 90 4.39 1.47 2.82
N LEU A 91 4.11 1.46 1.52
CA LEU A 91 4.64 2.47 0.59
C LEU A 91 3.64 3.59 0.28
N THR A 92 2.34 3.33 0.40
CA THR A 92 1.28 4.32 0.22
C THR A 92 1.22 5.26 1.44
N THR A 93 2.22 6.15 1.60
CA THR A 93 2.30 7.11 2.73
C THR A 93 2.51 8.55 2.27
N ASP A 94 2.39 8.82 0.97
CA ASP A 94 2.65 10.14 0.36
C ASP A 94 4.00 10.73 0.78
N ALA A 95 5.06 9.94 0.61
CA ALA A 95 6.42 10.26 1.04
C ALA A 95 6.54 10.61 2.54
N GLY A 96 5.74 9.95 3.38
CA GLY A 96 5.76 10.12 4.83
C GLY A 96 4.93 11.27 5.36
N ARG A 97 3.94 11.74 4.59
CA ARG A 97 2.98 12.76 5.03
C ARG A 97 1.69 12.19 5.58
N VAL A 98 1.33 10.97 5.19
CA VAL A 98 0.02 10.39 5.47
C VAL A 98 0.14 9.16 6.33
N ARG A 99 -0.78 9.06 7.29
CA ARG A 99 -0.90 7.94 8.20
C ARG A 99 -2.34 7.44 8.23
N PHE A 100 -2.56 6.25 7.67
CA PHE A 100 -3.87 5.64 7.52
C PHE A 100 -4.36 4.87 8.76
N ASN A 101 -3.42 4.45 9.62
CA ASN A 101 -3.72 3.64 10.79
C ASN A 101 -2.69 3.92 11.89
N GLU A 102 -3.05 3.75 13.16
CA GLU A 102 -2.14 3.96 14.28
C GLU A 102 -0.96 2.97 14.32
N HIS A 103 -1.08 1.82 13.68
CA HIS A 103 -0.02 0.82 13.60
C HIS A 103 0.80 0.93 12.31
N VAL A 104 0.39 1.76 11.35
CA VAL A 104 1.15 2.04 10.13
C VAL A 104 1.72 3.44 10.24
N TYR A 105 3.03 3.55 10.39
CA TYR A 105 3.70 4.83 10.58
C TYR A 105 3.87 5.54 9.23
N ALA A 106 3.98 6.88 9.24
CA ALA A 106 4.22 7.64 8.02
C ALA A 106 5.52 7.23 7.30
N SER A 107 6.53 6.77 8.05
CA SER A 107 7.74 6.19 7.48
C SER A 107 7.51 4.91 6.66
N GLY A 108 6.33 4.29 6.76
CA GLY A 108 6.00 3.01 6.17
C GLY A 108 6.33 1.81 7.07
N TYR A 109 6.75 2.05 8.31
CA TYR A 109 6.95 0.99 9.30
C TYR A 109 5.61 0.48 9.83
N ILE A 110 5.47 -0.83 9.99
CA ILE A 110 4.23 -1.47 10.47
C ILE A 110 4.49 -2.11 11.84
N CYS A 111 3.67 -1.76 12.82
CA CYS A 111 3.67 -2.25 14.19
C CYS A 111 2.68 -3.42 14.31
N LEU A 112 3.16 -4.66 14.21
CA LEU A 112 2.34 -5.87 14.13
C LEU A 112 3.07 -7.04 14.78
N SER A 113 2.35 -7.80 15.61
CA SER A 113 2.95 -8.94 16.34
C SER A 113 3.45 -10.04 15.41
N THR A 114 2.76 -10.27 14.28
CA THR A 114 3.16 -11.25 13.26
C THR A 114 4.39 -10.81 12.47
N LEU A 115 4.81 -9.54 12.57
CA LEU A 115 6.10 -9.05 12.06
C LEU A 115 7.17 -8.99 13.16
N ASN A 116 6.85 -9.43 14.38
CA ASN A 116 7.64 -9.24 15.59
C ASN A 116 8.05 -7.78 15.85
N THR A 117 7.31 -6.81 15.31
CA THR A 117 7.55 -5.38 15.51
C THR A 117 6.78 -4.83 16.71
N HIS A 118 5.83 -5.59 17.25
CA HIS A 118 5.09 -5.31 18.48
C HIS A 118 4.75 -6.61 19.22
N GLY A 119 5.58 -6.98 20.19
CA GLY A 119 5.57 -8.35 20.73
C GLY A 119 6.15 -9.35 19.73
N SER A 120 6.03 -10.64 20.02
CA SER A 120 6.55 -11.72 19.16
C SER A 120 5.51 -12.83 19.03
N SER A 121 4.85 -12.92 17.87
CA SER A 121 3.88 -13.98 17.58
C SER A 121 4.16 -14.73 16.28
N TRP A 122 5.20 -14.33 15.52
CA TRP A 122 5.59 -15.05 14.31
C TRP A 122 5.93 -16.50 14.63
N SER A 123 5.39 -17.41 13.82
CA SER A 123 5.83 -18.81 13.80
C SER A 123 6.00 -19.30 12.35
N PRO A 124 6.84 -20.33 12.11
CA PRO A 124 7.03 -20.91 10.78
C PRO A 124 5.75 -21.46 10.11
N ALA A 125 4.68 -21.66 10.90
CA ALA A 125 3.37 -22.06 10.38
C ALA A 125 2.69 -20.94 9.58
N GLN A 126 3.05 -19.69 9.83
CA GLN A 126 2.52 -18.55 9.07
C GLN A 126 3.11 -18.51 7.67
N SER A 127 2.30 -18.00 6.74
CA SER A 127 2.62 -17.83 5.32
C SER A 127 2.56 -16.36 4.91
N LEU A 128 3.06 -16.04 3.71
CA LEU A 128 2.87 -14.73 3.08
C LEU A 128 1.37 -14.33 3.06
N SER A 129 0.49 -15.28 2.73
CA SER A 129 -0.97 -15.05 2.69
C SER A 129 -1.51 -14.65 4.07
N SER A 130 -1.22 -15.45 5.11
CA SER A 130 -1.67 -15.13 6.48
C SER A 130 -1.12 -13.80 7.00
N LEU A 131 0.09 -13.41 6.57
CA LEU A 131 0.70 -12.14 6.92
C LEU A 131 -0.03 -10.96 6.27
N LEU A 132 -0.28 -11.03 4.96
CA LEU A 132 -1.00 -9.97 4.25
C LEU A 132 -2.46 -9.84 4.72
N ILE A 133 -3.12 -10.94 5.06
CA ILE A 133 -4.44 -10.94 5.71
C ILE A 133 -4.36 -10.22 7.07
N SER A 134 -3.33 -10.51 7.87
CA SER A 134 -3.15 -9.83 9.17
C SER A 134 -2.98 -8.32 9.01
N ILE A 135 -2.26 -7.87 7.98
CA ILE A 135 -2.11 -6.45 7.67
C ILE A 135 -3.44 -5.84 7.16
N GLN A 136 -4.20 -6.56 6.33
CA GLN A 136 -5.54 -6.11 5.91
C GLN A 136 -6.49 -5.96 7.12
N SER A 137 -6.46 -6.90 8.06
CA SER A 137 -7.22 -6.82 9.31
C SER A 137 -6.80 -5.63 10.15
N LEU A 138 -5.50 -5.31 10.24
CA LEU A 138 -5.00 -4.11 10.91
C LEU A 138 -5.64 -2.82 10.35
N LEU A 139 -5.82 -2.74 9.02
CA LEU A 139 -6.48 -1.61 8.38
C LEU A 139 -7.98 -1.51 8.70
N SER A 140 -8.58 -2.57 9.27
CA SER A 140 -9.97 -2.54 9.74
C SER A 140 -10.11 -1.85 11.10
N GLU A 141 -9.03 -1.74 11.85
CA GLU A 141 -8.99 -1.18 13.20
C GLU A 141 -8.80 0.34 13.15
N ILE A 142 -9.86 1.06 12.78
CA ILE A 142 -9.84 2.53 12.73
C ILE A 142 -9.82 3.09 14.16
N PRO A 143 -8.91 4.05 14.46
CA PRO A 143 -8.85 4.65 15.78
C PRO A 143 -10.21 5.24 16.21
N LYS A 144 -10.61 5.01 17.46
CA LYS A 144 -11.85 5.53 18.03
C LYS A 144 -11.52 6.59 19.08
N CYS A 145 -11.99 7.80 18.84
CA CYS A 145 -12.01 8.89 19.79
C CYS A 145 -13.23 8.79 20.73
N THR A 146 -13.10 9.32 21.94
CA THR A 146 -14.19 9.39 22.92
C THR A 146 -15.34 10.29 22.44
N ALA A 147 -15.03 11.39 21.76
CA ALA A 147 -16.00 12.32 21.21
C ALA A 147 -16.46 11.90 19.79
N GLN A 148 -17.77 11.86 19.57
CA GLN A 148 -18.36 11.49 18.28
C GLN A 148 -17.91 12.42 17.14
N GLU A 149 -17.90 13.73 17.37
CA GLU A 149 -17.43 14.70 16.38
C GLU A 149 -15.96 14.50 15.98
N ALA A 150 -15.12 14.03 16.91
CA ALA A 150 -13.74 13.71 16.62
C ALA A 150 -13.64 12.48 15.71
N ASN A 151 -14.50 11.46 15.92
CA ASN A 151 -14.60 10.31 15.02
C ASN A 151 -15.02 10.72 13.61
N GLU A 152 -16.03 11.59 13.48
CA GLU A 152 -16.50 12.06 12.16
C GLU A 152 -15.45 12.88 11.41
N ARG A 153 -14.69 13.72 12.14
CA ARG A 153 -13.54 14.44 11.59
C ARG A 153 -12.47 13.46 11.12
N LEU A 154 -12.10 12.48 11.94
CA LEU A 154 -11.11 11.47 11.58
C LEU A 154 -11.54 10.65 10.35
N GLN A 155 -12.80 10.22 10.29
CA GLN A 155 -13.36 9.52 9.13
C GLN A 155 -13.23 10.37 7.86
N SER A 156 -13.64 11.64 7.93
CA SER A 156 -13.55 12.55 6.77
C SER A 156 -12.12 12.76 6.29
N ILE A 157 -11.15 12.85 7.21
CA ILE A 157 -9.72 12.93 6.89
C ILE A 157 -9.26 11.64 6.20
N LEU A 158 -9.56 10.47 6.78
CA LEU A 158 -9.13 9.19 6.23
C LEU A 158 -9.77 8.88 4.87
N GLU A 159 -11.05 9.22 4.67
CA GLU A 159 -11.73 9.09 3.38
C GLU A 159 -11.08 9.99 2.33
N HIS A 160 -10.79 11.24 2.68
CA HIS A 160 -10.09 12.16 1.79
C HIS A 160 -8.71 11.62 1.39
N GLU A 161 -7.90 11.22 2.38
CA GLU A 161 -6.54 10.73 2.14
C GLU A 161 -6.55 9.38 1.40
N THR A 162 -7.56 8.56 1.62
CA THR A 162 -7.74 7.29 0.88
C THR A 162 -8.02 7.57 -0.59
N VAL A 163 -9.00 8.41 -0.90
CA VAL A 163 -9.31 8.77 -2.29
C VAL A 163 -8.13 9.47 -2.95
N ARG A 164 -7.44 10.37 -2.24
CA ARG A 164 -6.29 11.11 -2.78
C ARG A 164 -5.10 10.20 -3.06
N VAL A 165 -4.61 9.49 -2.04
CA VAL A 165 -3.31 8.82 -2.10
C VAL A 165 -3.46 7.35 -2.45
N ALA A 166 -4.38 6.64 -1.80
CA ALA A 166 -4.54 5.20 -2.01
C ALA A 166 -5.36 4.87 -3.28
N VAL A 167 -6.12 5.82 -3.83
CA VAL A 167 -6.86 5.63 -5.09
C VAL A 167 -6.22 6.45 -6.20
N CYS A 168 -6.36 7.78 -6.18
CA CYS A 168 -5.97 8.62 -7.31
C CYS A 168 -4.49 8.50 -7.67
N ASP A 169 -3.59 8.61 -6.68
CA ASP A 169 -2.15 8.56 -6.95
C ASP A 169 -1.69 7.16 -7.40
N VAL A 170 -2.29 6.09 -6.85
CA VAL A 170 -1.96 4.71 -7.26
C VAL A 170 -2.48 4.38 -8.66
N VAL A 171 -3.72 4.77 -8.98
CA VAL A 171 -4.30 4.57 -10.32
C VAL A 171 -3.52 5.38 -11.36
N GLU A 172 -3.17 6.62 -11.04
CA GLU A 172 -2.31 7.45 -11.89
C GLU A 172 -0.94 6.78 -12.13
N ALA A 173 -0.31 6.24 -11.09
CA ALA A 173 0.95 5.49 -11.23
C ALA A 173 0.79 4.22 -12.07
N CYS A 174 -0.38 3.56 -12.07
CA CYS A 174 -0.66 2.38 -12.90
C CYS A 174 -0.95 2.72 -14.37
N LEU A 175 -1.35 3.96 -14.65
CA LEU A 175 -1.55 4.46 -16.01
C LEU A 175 -0.24 4.89 -16.69
N GLN A 176 0.80 5.21 -15.91
CA GLN A 176 2.11 5.61 -16.43
C GLN A 176 2.89 4.43 -17.02
N GLU A 177 3.42 4.60 -18.24
CA GLU A 177 4.23 3.57 -18.91
C GLU A 177 5.54 3.25 -18.17
N LYS A 178 6.18 4.27 -17.58
CA LYS A 178 7.50 4.15 -16.91
C LYS A 178 7.41 3.87 -15.40
N SER A 179 6.28 3.35 -14.95
CA SER A 179 6.07 3.05 -13.54
C SER A 179 6.87 1.81 -13.09
N SER A 180 7.46 1.87 -11.89
CA SER A 180 8.15 0.74 -11.26
C SER A 180 7.20 -0.33 -10.70
N PHE A 181 5.90 -0.11 -10.87
CA PHE A 181 4.85 -1.05 -10.49
C PHE A 181 4.85 -2.25 -11.46
N ALA A 182 4.74 -3.47 -10.93
CA ALA A 182 4.65 -4.67 -11.75
C ALA A 182 3.35 -4.68 -12.57
N GLU A 183 3.39 -5.15 -13.81
CA GLU A 183 2.25 -5.08 -14.73
C GLU A 183 1.02 -5.83 -14.19
N THR A 184 1.21 -7.00 -13.59
CA THR A 184 0.11 -7.77 -12.96
C THR A 184 -0.60 -7.01 -11.84
N LEU A 185 0.12 -6.18 -11.07
CA LEU A 185 -0.49 -5.33 -10.06
C LEU A 185 -1.21 -4.12 -10.68
N LYS A 186 -0.67 -3.56 -11.79
CA LYS A 186 -1.36 -2.49 -12.51
C LYS A 186 -2.69 -3.01 -13.03
N ASP A 187 -2.71 -4.18 -13.66
CA ASP A 187 -3.92 -4.80 -14.19
C ASP A 187 -4.96 -5.00 -13.09
N ALA A 188 -4.56 -5.56 -11.93
CA ALA A 188 -5.46 -5.72 -10.79
C ALA A 188 -6.06 -4.39 -10.30
N VAL A 189 -5.24 -3.33 -10.17
CA VAL A 189 -5.71 -2.00 -9.75
C VAL A 189 -6.68 -1.41 -10.77
N LEU A 190 -6.34 -1.46 -12.07
CA LEU A 190 -7.14 -0.89 -13.14
C LEU A 190 -8.42 -1.69 -13.42
N GLU A 191 -8.42 -2.99 -13.12
CA GLU A 191 -9.60 -3.84 -13.12
C GLU A 191 -10.57 -3.42 -12.01
N LYS A 192 -10.07 -3.28 -10.78
CA LYS A 192 -10.87 -3.03 -9.58
C LYS A 192 -11.33 -1.58 -9.44
N PHE A 193 -10.57 -0.61 -9.94
CA PHE A 193 -10.89 0.82 -9.77
C PHE A 193 -12.32 1.19 -10.23
N PRO A 194 -12.78 0.78 -11.44
CA PRO A 194 -14.17 1.03 -11.87
C PRO A 194 -15.25 0.42 -10.98
N GLU A 195 -15.00 -0.74 -10.34
CA GLU A 195 -15.98 -1.41 -9.47
C GLU A 195 -16.33 -0.58 -8.22
N PHE A 196 -15.40 0.28 -7.77
CA PHE A 196 -15.57 1.13 -6.59
C PHE A 196 -15.80 2.61 -6.94
N TYR A 197 -15.83 2.97 -8.23
CA TYR A 197 -15.87 4.36 -8.67
C TYR A 197 -17.04 5.15 -8.06
N ASP A 198 -18.24 4.58 -8.07
CA ASP A 198 -19.44 5.26 -7.56
C ASP A 198 -19.34 5.55 -6.06
N LYS A 199 -18.63 4.70 -5.31
CA LYS A 199 -18.34 4.95 -3.89
C LYS A 199 -17.38 6.11 -3.72
N TYR A 200 -16.28 6.16 -4.48
CA TYR A 200 -15.34 7.28 -4.42
C TYR A 200 -16.04 8.60 -4.76
N GLU A 201 -16.81 8.60 -5.84
CA GLU A 201 -17.54 9.78 -6.29
C GLU A 201 -18.58 10.23 -5.24
N GLY A 202 -19.32 9.28 -4.66
CA GLY A 202 -20.28 9.55 -3.59
C GLY A 202 -19.64 10.19 -2.35
N ILE A 203 -18.51 9.64 -1.88
CA ILE A 203 -17.75 10.17 -0.74
C ILE A 203 -17.31 11.61 -0.99
N VAL A 204 -16.75 11.87 -2.18
CA VAL A 204 -16.24 13.19 -2.56
C VAL A 204 -17.39 14.20 -2.68
N LYS A 205 -18.47 13.84 -3.39
CA LYS A 205 -19.65 14.70 -3.58
C LYS A 205 -20.32 15.08 -2.26
N SER A 206 -20.44 14.16 -1.31
CA SER A 206 -21.07 14.45 -0.01
C SER A 206 -20.22 15.38 0.88
N ARG A 207 -18.94 15.58 0.56
CA ARG A 207 -17.98 16.35 1.38
C ARG A 207 -17.42 17.58 0.67
N LEU A 208 -17.98 17.99 -0.47
CA LEU A 208 -17.55 19.19 -1.19
C LEU A 208 -17.56 20.45 -0.32
N HIS A 209 -18.48 20.55 0.64
CA HIS A 209 -18.57 21.66 1.60
C HIS A 209 -17.34 21.81 2.52
N LEU A 210 -16.48 20.78 2.63
CA LEU A 210 -15.24 20.84 3.40
C LEU A 210 -14.06 21.38 2.58
N THR A 211 -14.17 21.51 1.26
CA THR A 211 -13.07 21.95 0.39
C THR A 211 -12.48 23.27 0.86
N GLY A 212 -11.15 23.35 0.91
CA GLY A 212 -10.40 24.52 1.40
C GLY A 212 -10.30 24.63 2.93
N THR A 213 -11.09 23.88 3.70
CA THR A 213 -10.98 23.87 5.17
C THR A 213 -9.79 23.04 5.63
N LYS A 214 -9.20 23.43 6.78
CA LYS A 214 -8.05 22.73 7.37
C LYS A 214 -8.48 21.40 8.00
N MET A 215 -7.72 20.35 7.75
CA MET A 215 -7.85 19.09 8.47
C MET A 215 -7.43 19.29 9.92
N ASN A 216 -8.34 19.03 10.84
CA ASN A 216 -8.08 19.01 12.27
C ASN A 216 -8.09 17.55 12.76
N ASP A 217 -6.96 16.86 12.59
CA ASP A 217 -6.80 15.47 12.98
C ASP A 217 -6.77 15.33 14.51
N PRO A 218 -7.76 14.64 15.13
CA PRO A 218 -7.79 14.44 16.58
C PRO A 218 -6.57 13.72 17.14
N MET A 219 -5.91 12.90 16.31
CA MET A 219 -4.71 12.13 16.65
C MET A 219 -3.42 12.87 16.25
N GLY A 220 -3.53 14.01 15.57
CA GLY A 220 -2.38 14.79 15.10
C GLY A 220 -1.50 14.07 14.09
N LEU A 221 -2.06 13.07 13.38
CA LEU A 221 -1.30 12.20 12.47
C LEU A 221 -1.22 12.76 11.05
N ASN A 222 -2.26 13.47 10.62
CA ASN A 222 -2.39 14.04 9.30
C ASN A 222 -2.60 15.56 9.39
N SER A 223 -2.16 16.28 8.37
CA SER A 223 -2.32 17.73 8.27
C SER A 223 -2.53 18.15 6.82
N GLY A 224 -3.12 19.32 6.63
CA GLY A 224 -3.39 19.86 5.30
C GLY A 224 -4.77 20.50 5.23
N THR A 225 -5.28 20.65 4.01
CA THR A 225 -6.61 21.14 3.70
C THR A 225 -7.33 20.13 2.82
N TYR A 226 -8.65 20.03 2.96
CA TYR A 226 -9.45 19.21 2.06
C TYR A 226 -9.47 19.78 0.65
N LYS A 227 -9.41 18.88 -0.34
CA LYS A 227 -9.34 19.16 -1.78
C LYS A 227 -10.37 18.34 -2.56
N PHE A 228 -11.61 18.28 -2.06
CA PHE A 228 -12.62 17.39 -2.63
C PHE A 228 -13.03 17.80 -4.05
N GLU A 229 -13.06 19.09 -4.38
CA GLU A 229 -13.32 19.56 -5.76
C GLU A 229 -12.24 19.09 -6.74
N GLU A 230 -10.96 19.21 -6.36
CA GLU A 230 -9.85 18.74 -7.18
C GLU A 230 -9.86 17.20 -7.30
N LEU A 231 -10.21 16.49 -6.21
CA LEU A 231 -10.35 15.04 -6.23
C LEU A 231 -11.49 14.57 -7.14
N LEU A 232 -12.62 15.27 -7.17
CA LEU A 232 -13.72 14.93 -8.07
C LEU A 232 -13.29 15.01 -9.53
N THR A 233 -12.60 16.10 -9.87
CA THR A 233 -12.05 16.31 -11.22
C THR A 233 -11.03 15.21 -11.55
N LYS A 234 -10.09 14.93 -10.64
CA LYS A 234 -9.07 13.88 -10.83
C LYS A 234 -9.69 12.50 -11.00
N LEU A 235 -10.71 12.13 -10.23
CA LEU A 235 -11.41 10.85 -10.37
C LEU A 235 -12.05 10.71 -11.76
N GLN A 236 -12.73 11.75 -12.24
CA GLN A 236 -13.39 11.73 -13.56
C GLN A 236 -12.36 11.56 -14.69
N GLU A 237 -11.25 12.28 -14.63
CA GLU A 237 -10.14 12.13 -15.57
C GLU A 237 -9.55 10.72 -15.54
N LEU A 238 -9.31 10.17 -14.35
CA LEU A 238 -8.79 8.81 -14.20
C LEU A 238 -9.77 7.78 -14.75
N LYS A 239 -11.08 7.92 -14.51
CA LYS A 239 -12.10 7.02 -15.08
C LYS A 239 -12.06 7.00 -16.60
N ALA A 240 -11.95 8.16 -17.24
CA ALA A 240 -11.82 8.25 -18.69
C ALA A 240 -10.55 7.54 -19.19
N LYS A 241 -9.39 7.84 -18.59
CA LYS A 241 -8.10 7.22 -18.96
C LYS A 241 -8.10 5.69 -18.76
N VAL A 242 -8.73 5.20 -17.69
CA VAL A 242 -8.85 3.75 -17.46
C VAL A 242 -9.76 3.09 -18.50
N ALA A 243 -10.86 3.74 -18.89
CA ALA A 243 -11.74 3.23 -19.94
C ALA A 243 -11.00 3.17 -21.30
N GLU A 244 -10.32 4.24 -21.69
CA GLU A 244 -9.52 4.30 -22.92
C GLU A 244 -8.44 3.20 -22.96
N LYS A 245 -7.74 2.97 -21.85
CA LYS A 245 -6.72 1.90 -21.76
C LYS A 245 -7.34 0.51 -21.91
N LYS A 246 -8.53 0.27 -21.34
CA LYS A 246 -9.26 -1.01 -21.49
C LYS A 246 -9.73 -1.22 -22.93
N GLU A 247 -10.27 -0.19 -23.58
CA GLU A 247 -10.67 -0.26 -25.00
C GLU A 247 -9.47 -0.52 -25.93
N ALA A 248 -8.34 0.16 -25.70
CA ALA A 248 -7.12 -0.06 -26.46
C ALA A 248 -6.52 -1.48 -26.26
N ALA A 249 -6.67 -2.06 -25.07
CA ALA A 249 -6.26 -3.43 -24.81
C ALA A 249 -7.17 -4.46 -25.50
N ALA A 250 -8.49 -4.24 -25.49
CA ALA A 250 -9.45 -5.10 -26.18
C ALA A 250 -9.22 -5.08 -27.70
N ALA A 251 -9.02 -3.91 -28.30
CA ALA A 251 -8.76 -3.78 -29.73
C ALA A 251 -7.48 -4.50 -30.20
N LYS A 252 -6.46 -4.63 -29.33
CA LYS A 252 -5.23 -5.38 -29.62
C LYS A 252 -5.39 -6.90 -29.49
N ALA A 253 -6.36 -7.38 -28.72
CA ALA A 253 -6.62 -8.80 -28.55
C ALA A 253 -7.39 -9.41 -29.74
N ASP A 254 -8.10 -8.59 -30.50
CA ASP A 254 -8.90 -8.98 -31.67
C ASP A 254 -8.14 -8.94 -33.02
N THR A 255 -6.87 -8.50 -33.02
CA THR A 255 -5.96 -8.45 -34.19
C THR A 255 -4.82 -9.44 -34.09
#